data_AF-A0A0A5GCI8-F1
#
_entry.id   AF-A0A0A5GCI8-F1
#
_cell.length_a   1.000
_cell.length_b   1.000
_cell.length_c   1.000
_cell.angle_alpha   90.00
_cell.angle_beta   90.00
_cell.angle_gamma   90.00
#
_symmetry.space_group_name_H-M   'P 1'
#
loop_
_entity.id
_entity.type
_entity.pdbx_description
1 polymer ?
#
loop_
_entity_poly.entity_id
_entity_poly.type
_entity_poly.pdbx_seq_one_letter_code
_entity_poly.pdbx_strand_id
1 'polypeptide(L)'
;MKVVLQNEGGVTKQVKCGFSWTTLFFGFFPALFRGDLKWAAIMFITALVLGSFTFGVGGFIADVVFAFTYNKTYIKELIEKGYRPADDESRAILQQHDIVSKTA
;
A
#
# COMPACT_ATOMS: atom_id res chain seq x y z
N MET A 1 2.58 -9.99 -7.16
CA MET A 1 4.00 -9.76 -7.52
C MET A 1 4.69 -9.04 -6.36
N LYS A 2 6.00 -9.24 -6.18
CA LYS A 2 6.78 -8.54 -5.15
C LYS A 2 7.79 -7.63 -5.83
N VAL A 3 8.08 -6.50 -5.22
CA VAL A 3 9.12 -5.57 -5.66
C VAL A 3 10.03 -5.27 -4.47
N VAL A 4 11.31 -5.06 -4.75
CA VAL A 4 12.30 -4.72 -3.73
C VAL A 4 12.65 -3.24 -3.89
N LEU A 5 12.52 -2.50 -2.79
CA LEU A 5 12.89 -1.10 -2.72
C LEU A 5 14.08 -0.95 -1.78
N GLN A 6 15.02 -0.07 -2.10
CA GLN A 6 16.19 0.23 -1.29
C GLN A 6 16.31 1.75 -1.09
N ASN A 7 16.71 2.19 0.10
CA ASN A 7 17.04 3.59 0.35
C ASN A 7 18.57 3.83 0.23
N GLU A 8 18.99 5.10 0.30
CA GLU A 8 20.42 5.48 0.21
C GLU A 8 21.28 4.86 1.33
N GLY A 9 20.69 4.57 2.49
CA GLY A 9 21.35 3.88 3.60
C GLY A 9 21.47 2.36 3.43
N GLY A 10 21.09 1.81 2.27
CA GLY A 10 21.19 0.38 1.95
C GLY A 10 20.07 -0.50 2.53
N VAL A 11 19.10 0.07 3.25
CA VAL A 11 17.96 -0.66 3.83
C VAL A 11 17.01 -1.07 2.72
N THR A 12 16.76 -2.37 2.60
CA THR A 12 15.84 -2.94 1.62
C THR A 12 14.48 -3.26 2.25
N LYS A 13 13.40 -3.05 1.48
CA LYS A 13 12.03 -3.41 1.82
C LYS A 13 11.43 -4.19 0.66
N GLN A 14 11.02 -5.43 0.94
CA GLN A 14 10.23 -6.21 -0.01
C GLN A 14 8.75 -5.90 0.20
N VAL A 15 8.08 -5.44 -0.85
CA VAL A 15 6.67 -5.03 -0.82
C VAL A 15 5.89 -5.71 -1.93
N LYS A 16 4.59 -5.91 -1.71
CA LYS A 16 3.69 -6.52 -2.71
C LYS A 16 3.13 -5.42 -3.60
N CYS A 17 3.11 -5.65 -4.92
CA CYS A 17 2.43 -4.79 -5.89
C CYS A 17 1.12 -5.45 -6.36
N GLY A 18 0.10 -4.62 -6.61
CA GLY A 18 -1.26 -5.03 -6.97
C GLY A 18 -2.17 -5.19 -5.76
N PHE A 19 -3.19 -6.04 -5.87
CA PHE A 19 -4.24 -6.22 -4.86
C PHE A 19 -3.69 -6.63 -3.48
N SER A 20 -4.19 -5.99 -2.42
CA SER A 20 -3.82 -6.23 -1.03
C SER A 20 -4.81 -7.15 -0.34
N TRP A 21 -4.59 -8.46 -0.46
CA TRP A 21 -5.35 -9.47 0.28
C TRP A 21 -5.38 -9.24 1.78
N THR A 22 -4.27 -8.75 2.35
CA THR A 22 -4.23 -8.46 3.79
C THR A 22 -5.12 -7.27 4.16
N THR A 23 -5.27 -6.27 3.30
CA THR A 23 -6.15 -5.13 3.57
C THR A 23 -7.62 -5.54 3.41
N LEU A 24 -7.93 -6.42 2.45
CA LEU A 24 -9.29 -6.92 2.27
C LEU A 24 -9.84 -7.61 3.53
N PHE A 25 -9.04 -8.45 4.18
CA PHE A 25 -9.49 -9.25 5.33
C PHE A 25 -9.23 -8.61 6.70
N PHE A 26 -8.29 -7.65 6.78
CA PHE A 26 -7.85 -7.08 8.05
C PHE A 26 -7.89 -5.54 8.06
N GLY A 27 -8.54 -4.90 7.08
CA GLY A 27 -8.68 -3.45 6.99
C GLY A 27 -7.37 -2.69 7.21
N PHE A 28 -7.33 -1.90 8.29
CA PHE A 28 -6.20 -1.01 8.63
C PHE A 28 -4.98 -1.71 9.26
N PHE A 29 -5.12 -2.93 9.80
CA PHE A 29 -4.02 -3.61 10.51
C PHE A 29 -2.72 -3.74 9.70
N PRO A 30 -2.75 -4.10 8.39
CA PRO A 30 -1.54 -4.16 7.58
C PRO A 30 -0.83 -2.81 7.45
N ALA A 31 -1.55 -1.68 7.51
CA ALA A 31 -0.94 -0.36 7.50
C ALA A 31 -0.22 -0.05 8.81
N LEU A 32 -0.86 -0.40 9.93
CA LEU A 32 -0.27 -0.26 11.24
C LEU A 32 1.04 -1.07 11.37
N PHE A 33 1.02 -2.35 10.98
CA PHE A 33 2.21 -3.22 11.06
C PHE A 33 3.32 -2.85 10.07
N ARG A 34 2.98 -2.17 8.97
CA ARG A 34 3.97 -1.67 7.99
C ARG A 34 4.59 -0.33 8.38
N GLY A 35 4.16 0.25 9.51
CA GLY A 35 4.59 1.56 9.98
C GLY A 35 3.99 2.72 9.18
N ASP A 36 2.93 2.48 8.41
CA ASP A 36 2.19 3.52 7.69
C ASP A 36 1.05 4.04 8.56
N LEU A 37 1.41 4.86 9.55
CA LEU A 37 0.47 5.40 10.52
C LEU A 37 -0.58 6.31 9.88
N LYS A 38 -0.23 7.00 8.81
CA LYS A 38 -1.14 7.90 8.09
C LYS A 38 -2.27 7.10 7.44
N TRP A 39 -1.94 6.07 6.66
CA TRP A 39 -2.98 5.24 6.05
C TRP A 39 -3.70 4.33 7.04
N ALA A 40 -3.03 3.89 8.11
CA ALA A 40 -3.68 3.16 9.20
C ALA A 40 -4.79 4.00 9.85
N ALA A 41 -4.52 5.28 10.16
CA ALA A 41 -5.51 6.18 10.74
C ALA A 41 -6.67 6.46 9.77
N ILE A 42 -6.36 6.71 8.49
CA ILE A 42 -7.38 6.94 7.44
C ILE A 42 -8.32 5.74 7.34
N MET A 43 -7.77 4.53 7.16
CA MET A 43 -8.58 3.32 7.04
C MET A 43 -9.40 3.04 8.30
N PHE A 44 -8.84 3.24 9.48
CA PHE A 44 -9.54 3.06 10.75
C PHE A 44 -10.73 4.01 10.88
N ILE A 45 -10.53 5.30 10.62
CA ILE A 45 -11.61 6.30 10.69
C ILE A 45 -12.68 6.01 9.63
N THR A 46 -12.28 5.67 8.40
CA THR A 46 -13.22 5.28 7.34
C THR A 46 -14.04 4.05 7.74
N ALA A 47 -13.41 3.02 8.29
CA ALA A 47 -14.10 1.82 8.76
C ALA A 47 -15.05 2.12 9.93
N LEU A 48 -14.65 2.99 10.86
CA LEU A 48 -15.51 3.41 11.97
C LEU A 48 -16.72 4.17 11.47
N VAL A 49 -16.54 5.20 10.65
CA VAL A 49 -17.64 6.04 10.13
C VAL A 49 -18.59 5.22 9.26
N LEU A 50 -18.07 4.47 8.28
CA LEU A 50 -18.91 3.72 7.35
C LEU A 50 -19.48 2.46 7.99
N GLY A 51 -18.76 1.81 8.90
CA GLY A 51 -19.18 0.61 9.59
C GLY A 51 -20.24 0.86 10.68
N SER A 52 -20.16 2.00 11.39
CA SER A 52 -21.05 2.27 12.55
C SER A 52 -22.53 2.34 12.16
N PHE A 53 -22.84 2.86 10.97
CA PHE A 53 -24.23 3.01 10.50
C PHE A 53 -24.73 1.84 9.66
N THR A 54 -23.88 0.84 9.39
CA THR A 54 -24.15 -0.24 8.43
C THR A 54 -23.89 -1.64 9.00
N PHE A 55 -23.80 -1.78 10.33
CA PHE A 55 -23.45 -3.03 11.00
C PHE A 55 -22.16 -3.67 10.43
N GLY A 56 -21.18 -2.84 10.06
CA GLY A 56 -19.89 -3.27 9.51
C GLY A 56 -19.85 -3.48 7.98
N VAL A 57 -20.98 -3.51 7.28
CA VAL A 57 -21.01 -3.73 5.81
C VAL A 57 -20.31 -2.59 5.05
N GLY A 58 -20.55 -1.35 5.46
CA GLY A 58 -19.90 -0.17 4.87
C GLY A 58 -18.40 -0.15 5.13
N GLY A 59 -17.94 -0.66 6.29
CA GLY A 59 -16.53 -0.88 6.57
C GLY A 59 -15.91 -1.90 5.63
N PHE A 60 -16.59 -3.04 5.41
CA PHE A 60 -16.13 -4.07 4.49
C PHE A 60 -16.04 -3.57 3.03
N ILE A 61 -17.02 -2.78 2.57
CA ILE A 61 -16.96 -2.17 1.23
C ILE A 61 -15.74 -1.23 1.12
N ALA A 62 -15.45 -0.45 2.16
CA ALA A 62 -14.26 0.39 2.18
C ALA A 62 -12.98 -0.44 2.13
N ASP A 63 -12.89 -1.55 2.87
CA ASP A 63 -11.75 -2.46 2.85
C ASP A 63 -11.53 -3.08 1.46
N VAL A 64 -12.60 -3.42 0.73
CA VAL A 64 -12.53 -3.85 -0.67
C VAL A 64 -11.87 -2.76 -1.54
N VAL A 65 -12.33 -1.52 -1.43
CA VAL A 65 -11.77 -0.38 -2.19
C VAL A 65 -10.30 -0.14 -1.83
N PHE A 66 -9.97 -0.13 -0.55
CA PHE A 66 -8.60 0.02 -0.07
C PHE A 66 -7.72 -1.14 -0.50
N ALA A 67 -8.24 -2.37 -0.60
CA ALA A 67 -7.44 -3.50 -1.06
C ALA A 67 -6.90 -3.32 -2.48
N PHE A 68 -7.61 -2.64 -3.38
CA PHE A 68 -7.11 -2.34 -4.73
C PHE A 68 -6.00 -1.28 -4.75
N THR A 69 -6.06 -0.31 -3.84
CA THR A 69 -5.24 0.90 -3.91
C THR A 69 -4.07 0.92 -2.93
N TYR A 70 -4.22 0.29 -1.77
CA TYR A 70 -3.31 0.45 -0.64
C TYR A 70 -1.86 0.07 -0.93
N ASN A 71 -1.61 -1.08 -1.55
CA ASN A 71 -0.24 -1.49 -1.86
C ASN A 71 0.47 -0.49 -2.77
N LYS A 72 -0.23 0.04 -3.79
CA LYS A 72 0.30 1.08 -4.69
C LYS A 72 0.61 2.36 -3.92
N THR A 73 -0.30 2.78 -3.05
CA THR A 73 -0.14 3.94 -2.19
C THR A 73 1.05 3.79 -1.22
N TYR A 74 1.17 2.65 -0.55
CA TYR A 74 2.29 2.35 0.35
C TYR A 74 3.64 2.40 -0.37
N ILE A 75 3.71 1.85 -1.59
CA ILE A 75 4.91 1.94 -2.43
C ILE A 75 5.25 3.40 -2.75
N LYS A 76 4.27 4.23 -3.11
CA LYS A 76 4.48 5.65 -3.36
C LYS A 76 5.02 6.38 -2.13
N GLU A 77 4.50 6.09 -0.95
CA GLU A 77 5.05 6.66 0.29
C GLU A 77 6.51 6.29 0.53
N LEU A 78 6.89 5.05 0.24
CA LEU A 78 8.28 4.63 0.36
C LEU A 78 9.15 5.40 -0.63
N ILE A 79 8.68 5.61 -1.87
CA ILE A 79 9.39 6.41 -2.87
C ILE A 79 9.56 7.86 -2.39
N GLU A 80 8.51 8.47 -1.83
CA GLU A 80 8.57 9.81 -1.22
C GLU A 80 9.56 9.87 -0.04
N LYS A 81 9.72 8.76 0.70
CA LYS A 81 10.70 8.59 1.78
C LYS A 81 12.12 8.29 1.26
N GLY A 82 12.37 8.42 -0.04
CA GLY A 82 13.69 8.25 -0.65
C GLY A 82 14.04 6.81 -1.06
N TYR A 83 13.08 5.88 -1.04
CA TYR A 83 13.32 4.54 -1.55
C TYR A 83 13.28 4.50 -3.08
N ARG A 84 14.12 3.66 -3.67
CA ARG A 84 14.23 3.42 -5.11
C ARG A 84 14.14 1.91 -5.41
N PRO A 85 13.79 1.50 -6.64
CA PRO A 85 13.82 0.09 -7.02
C PRO A 85 15.25 -0.45 -6.87
N ALA A 86 15.41 -1.61 -6.23
CA ALA A 86 16.72 -2.21 -5.98
C ALA A 86 17.31 -2.92 -7.21
N ASP A 87 16.46 -3.31 -8.16
CA ASP A 87 16.80 -4.06 -9.37
C ASP A 87 15.91 -3.66 -10.55
N ASP A 88 16.35 -4.01 -11.77
CA ASP A 88 15.65 -3.66 -13.01
C ASP A 88 14.29 -4.34 -13.14
N GLU A 89 14.11 -5.53 -12.54
CA GLU A 89 12.83 -6.24 -12.51
C GLU A 89 11.80 -5.46 -11.69
N SER A 90 12.17 -5.03 -10.49
CA SER A 90 11.37 -4.19 -9.61
C SER A 90 11.02 -2.88 -10.29
N ARG A 91 11.96 -2.26 -11.02
CA ARG A 91 11.70 -1.05 -11.80
C ARG A 91 10.66 -1.29 -12.90
N ALA A 92 10.80 -2.38 -13.67
CA ALA A 92 9.87 -2.73 -14.74
C ALA A 92 8.45 -2.97 -14.21
N ILE A 93 8.31 -3.69 -13.08
CA ILE A 93 7.02 -3.92 -12.43
C ILE A 93 6.39 -2.60 -11.98
N LEU A 94 7.18 -1.70 -11.37
CA LEU A 94 6.68 -0.40 -10.92
C LEU A 94 6.24 0.51 -12.07
N GLN A 95 6.92 0.43 -13.21
CA GLN A 95 6.51 1.13 -14.45
C GLN A 95 5.25 0.52 -15.06
N GLN A 96 5.11 -0.81 -15.05
CA GLN A 96 3.91 -1.50 -15.55
C GLN A 96 2.66 -1.12 -14.76
N HIS A 97 2.80 -0.83 -13.46
CA HIS A 97 1.70 -0.46 -12.57
C HIS A 97 1.48 1.06 -12.44
N ASP A 98 2.11 1.88 -13.30
CA ASP A 98 2.03 3.34 -13.29
C ASP A 98 2.33 3.93 -11.90
N ILE A 99 3.38 3.42 -11.26
CA ILE A 99 3.87 3.89 -9.96
C ILE A 99 5.06 4.83 -10.15
N VAL A 100 5.97 4.49 -11.06
CA VAL A 100 7.14 5.29 -11.43
C VAL A 100 7.10 5.58 -12.92
N SER A 101 7.52 6.77 -13.33
CA SER A 101 7.58 7.14 -14.74
C SER A 101 8.52 6.19 -15.52
N LYS A 102 8.13 5.87 -16.75
CA LYS A 102 9.05 5.34 -17.76
C LYS A 102 10.04 6.47 -18.06
N THR A 103 11.23 6.41 -17.48
CA THR A 103 12.30 7.30 -17.91
C THR A 103 12.55 6.99 -19.39
N ALA A 104 12.32 7.99 -20.25
CA ALA A 104 12.60 7.93 -21.67
C ALA A 104 14.12 7.78 -21.92
#